data_AF-A0A1H1T7B5-F1
#
_entry.id   AF-A0A1H1T7B5-F1
#
_cell.length_a   1.000
_cell.length_b   1.000
_cell.length_c   1.000
_cell.angle_alpha   90.00
_cell.angle_beta   90.00
_cell.angle_gamma   90.00
#
_symmetry.space_group_name_H-M   'P 1'
#
loop_
_entity.id
_entity.type
_entity.pdbx_description
1 polymer ?
#
loop_
_entity_poly.entity_id
_entity_poly.type
_entity_poly.pdbx_seq_one_letter_code
_entity_poly.pdbx_strand_id
1 'polypeptide(L)'
;MRQTGRSATAAVLLVIGAGLAVLGVLVHYGFMSVYGDVTGSAFDGLMWGLTAGPSKLALLLVTLFALIGFVLSVRRWMRLTAVAIPALMLIGMFAVTPLALGQRFETQYVSSPQCVTEGTAEPMASADRAAQQVFDSISHVGQFSGGGMSGVGGCTRWFKLSGDVDVLQHYRAQLTAAGWKVVEDDGHHLRAHLYGRAFDVMTCPRGGVIWAGNDGDPSYGQGRSGLVGTEICPHDL
;
A
#
# COMPACT_ATOMS: atom_id res chain seq x y z
N MET A 1 -1.22 55.57 12.99
CA MET A 1 -0.13 54.63 12.67
C MET A 1 -0.26 53.23 13.31
N ARG A 2 -0.90 53.05 14.47
CA ARG A 2 -1.04 51.71 15.11
C ARG A 2 -1.92 50.69 14.35
N GLN A 3 -2.91 51.16 13.57
CA GLN A 3 -3.82 50.28 12.83
C GLN A 3 -3.22 49.68 11.55
N THR A 4 -2.37 50.43 10.83
CA THR A 4 -1.75 49.97 9.58
C THR A 4 -0.72 48.86 9.82
N GLY A 5 0.04 48.93 10.93
CA GLY A 5 1.01 47.90 11.31
C GLY A 5 0.37 46.54 11.60
N ARG A 6 -0.74 46.52 12.37
CA ARG A 6 -1.46 45.26 12.69
C ARG A 6 -2.01 44.55 11.46
N SER A 7 -2.59 45.30 10.52
CA SER A 7 -3.09 44.74 9.26
C SER A 7 -1.98 44.23 8.35
N ALA A 8 -0.82 44.89 8.32
CA ALA A 8 0.34 44.43 7.55
C ALA A 8 0.90 43.12 8.14
N THR A 9 1.06 43.04 9.46
CA THR A 9 1.51 41.82 10.14
C THR A 9 0.53 40.66 9.94
N ALA A 10 -0.78 40.91 10.04
CA ALA A 10 -1.80 39.89 9.78
C ALA A 10 -1.74 39.38 8.32
N ALA A 11 -1.55 40.26 7.35
CA ALA A 11 -1.39 39.88 5.95
C ALA A 11 -0.15 38.99 5.74
N VAL A 12 1.00 39.37 6.31
CA VAL A 12 2.23 38.57 6.22
C VAL A 12 2.05 37.18 6.84
N LEU A 13 1.41 37.10 8.02
CA LEU A 13 1.12 35.82 8.68
C LEU A 13 0.19 34.93 7.86
N LEU A 14 -0.82 35.51 7.19
CA LEU A 14 -1.71 34.75 6.31
C LEU A 14 -1.00 34.23 5.07
N VAL A 15 -0.08 35.02 4.49
CA VAL A 15 0.76 34.57 3.36
C VAL A 15 1.67 33.42 3.79
N ILE A 16 2.33 33.54 4.95
CA ILE A 16 3.17 32.47 5.51
C ILE A 16 2.32 31.23 5.77
N GLY A 17 1.14 31.38 6.39
CA GLY A 17 0.21 30.29 6.66
C GLY A 17 -0.27 29.58 5.39
N ALA A 18 -0.56 30.33 4.32
CA ALA A 18 -0.91 29.77 3.02
C ALA A 18 0.27 28.98 2.40
N GLY A 19 1.49 29.51 2.47
CA GLY A 19 2.69 28.80 2.02
C GLY A 19 2.92 27.50 2.78
N LEU A 20 2.76 27.53 4.11
CA LEU A 20 2.86 26.34 4.96
C LEU A 20 1.75 25.32 4.68
N ALA A 21 0.54 25.78 4.34
CA ALA A 21 -0.55 24.90 3.94
C ALA A 21 -0.20 24.12 2.65
N VAL A 22 0.31 24.82 1.64
CA VAL A 22 0.77 24.18 0.39
C VAL A 22 1.89 23.19 0.68
N LEU A 23 2.90 23.59 1.46
CA LEU A 23 3.99 22.69 1.85
C LEU A 23 3.48 21.44 2.59
N GLY A 24 2.50 21.62 3.49
CA GLY A 24 1.88 20.53 4.22
C GLY A 24 1.14 19.54 3.31
N VAL A 25 0.43 20.03 2.28
CA VAL A 25 -0.21 19.17 1.27
C VAL A 25 0.85 18.37 0.48
N LEU A 26 1.96 19.01 0.08
CA LEU A 26 3.05 18.32 -0.63
C LEU A 26 3.75 17.27 0.24
N VAL A 27 3.99 17.57 1.52
CA VAL A 27 4.56 16.61 2.48
C VAL A 27 3.60 15.45 2.70
N HIS A 28 2.30 15.71 2.81
CA HIS A 28 1.28 14.66 2.91
C HIS A 28 1.28 13.76 1.67
N TYR A 29 1.31 14.34 0.47
CA TYR A 29 1.43 13.59 -0.78
C TYR A 29 2.65 12.68 -0.79
N GLY A 30 3.84 13.23 -0.51
CA GLY A 30 5.09 12.45 -0.47
C GLY A 30 5.03 11.31 0.54
N PHE A 31 4.52 11.58 1.75
CA PHE A 31 4.35 10.56 2.77
C PHE A 31 3.39 9.46 2.34
N MET A 32 2.23 9.80 1.76
CA MET A 32 1.26 8.81 1.29
C MET A 32 1.77 8.01 0.09
N SER A 33 2.57 8.62 -0.79
CA SER A 33 3.16 7.93 -1.94
C SER A 33 4.19 6.88 -1.56
N VAL A 34 4.82 7.02 -0.38
CA VAL A 34 5.85 6.08 0.10
C VAL A 34 5.29 5.11 1.14
N TYR A 35 4.45 5.61 2.06
CA TYR A 35 4.02 4.89 3.26
C TYR A 35 2.51 4.72 3.39
N GLY A 36 1.69 5.32 2.53
CA GLY A 36 0.22 5.25 2.61
C GLY A 36 -0.35 3.84 2.44
N ASP A 37 -1.27 3.43 3.32
CA ASP A 37 -1.99 2.16 3.16
C ASP A 37 -2.94 2.24 1.96
N VAL A 38 -2.75 1.31 1.02
CA VAL A 38 -3.45 1.24 -0.26
C VAL A 38 -4.77 0.45 -0.18
N THR A 39 -5.03 -0.23 0.94
CA THR A 39 -6.20 -1.10 1.10
C THR A 39 -7.46 -0.37 1.57
N GLY A 40 -7.32 0.87 2.07
CA GLY A 40 -8.40 1.68 2.62
C GLY A 40 -8.99 2.69 1.64
N SER A 41 -10.04 3.40 2.08
CA SER A 41 -10.61 4.53 1.33
C SER A 41 -9.69 5.75 1.35
N ALA A 42 -9.95 6.73 0.48
CA ALA A 42 -9.24 8.02 0.50
C ALA A 42 -9.35 8.73 1.86
N PHE A 43 -10.47 8.55 2.57
CA PHE A 43 -10.67 9.09 3.90
C PHE A 43 -9.80 8.38 4.94
N ASP A 44 -9.68 7.05 4.85
CA ASP A 44 -8.79 6.27 5.71
C ASP A 44 -7.32 6.68 5.48
N GLY A 45 -6.94 6.89 4.22
CA GLY A 45 -5.61 7.40 3.86
C GLY A 45 -5.34 8.79 4.44
N LEU A 46 -6.30 9.71 4.39
CA LEU A 46 -6.18 11.03 5.02
C LEU A 46 -6.03 10.91 6.53
N MET A 47 -6.89 10.13 7.17
CA MET A 47 -6.86 9.90 8.62
C MET A 47 -5.53 9.29 9.06
N TRP A 48 -5.04 8.30 8.32
CA TRP A 48 -3.74 7.68 8.57
C TRP A 48 -2.59 8.69 8.42
N GLY A 49 -2.61 9.50 7.36
CA GLY A 49 -1.65 10.59 7.18
C GLY A 49 -1.69 11.65 8.28
N LEU A 50 -2.84 11.84 8.94
CA LEU A 50 -3.02 12.75 10.08
C LEU A 50 -2.70 12.12 11.44
N THR A 51 -2.81 10.80 11.62
CA THR A 51 -2.54 10.14 12.90
C THR A 51 -1.11 9.62 12.99
N ALA A 52 -0.61 9.00 11.92
CA ALA A 52 0.71 8.39 11.83
C ALA A 52 1.73 9.25 11.07
N GLY A 53 1.26 10.17 10.22
CA GLY A 53 2.12 10.97 9.35
C GLY A 53 2.48 12.37 9.87
N PRO A 54 3.41 13.06 9.18
CA PRO A 54 3.83 14.43 9.51
C PRO A 54 2.71 15.46 9.28
N SER A 55 1.62 15.09 8.61
CA SER A 55 0.51 15.98 8.22
C SER A 55 -0.15 16.66 9.43
N LYS A 56 -0.16 16.01 10.60
CA LYS A 56 -0.67 16.62 11.85
C LYS A 56 0.15 17.83 12.28
N LEU A 57 1.47 17.71 12.23
CA LEU A 57 2.38 18.80 12.61
C LEU A 57 2.22 19.97 11.64
N ALA A 58 2.10 19.69 10.34
CA ALA A 58 1.82 20.71 9.34
C ALA A 58 0.49 21.41 9.61
N LEU A 59 -0.58 20.66 9.90
CA LEU A 59 -1.89 21.23 10.21
C LEU A 59 -1.86 22.08 11.49
N LEU A 60 -1.18 21.62 12.55
CA LEU A 60 -1.03 22.38 13.80
C LEU A 60 -0.30 23.69 13.57
N LEU A 61 0.79 23.66 12.79
CA LEU A 61 1.57 24.84 12.45
C LEU A 61 0.71 25.85 11.66
N VAL A 62 0.02 25.40 10.61
CA VAL A 62 -0.87 26.25 9.80
C VAL A 62 -2.00 26.84 10.63
N THR A 63 -2.61 26.03 11.50
CA THR A 63 -3.68 26.48 12.41
C THR A 63 -3.18 27.56 13.36
N LEU A 64 -1.96 27.45 13.89
CA LEU A 64 -1.36 28.46 14.76
C LEU A 64 -1.21 29.81 14.04
N PHE A 65 -0.63 29.82 12.83
CA PHE A 65 -0.47 31.05 12.04
C PHE A 65 -1.83 31.67 11.65
N ALA A 66 -2.79 30.82 11.27
CA ALA A 66 -4.15 31.26 10.97
C ALA A 66 -4.83 31.91 12.20
N LEU A 67 -4.68 31.33 13.38
CA LEU A 67 -5.31 31.83 14.61
C LEU A 67 -4.70 33.17 15.05
N ILE A 68 -3.37 33.32 14.96
CA ILE A 68 -2.69 34.60 15.22
C ILE A 68 -3.15 35.65 14.19
N GLY A 69 -3.19 35.29 12.91
CA GLY A 69 -3.69 36.17 11.84
C GLY A 69 -5.15 36.58 12.05
N PHE A 70 -6.00 35.68 12.51
CA PHE A 70 -7.41 35.93 12.82
C PHE A 70 -7.57 36.94 13.97
N VAL A 71 -6.85 36.73 15.08
CA VAL A 71 -6.90 37.60 16.27
C VAL A 71 -6.39 39.01 15.95
N LEU A 72 -5.34 39.12 15.13
CA LEU A 72 -4.78 40.42 14.73
C LEU A 72 -5.60 41.13 13.65
N SER A 73 -6.45 40.40 12.93
CA SER A 73 -7.24 40.95 11.82
C SER A 73 -8.47 41.71 12.28
N VAL A 74 -8.55 42.98 11.86
CA VAL A 74 -9.73 43.86 12.05
C VAL A 74 -10.71 43.73 10.89
N ARG A 75 -10.24 43.36 9.69
CA ARG A 75 -11.05 43.24 8.48
C ARG A 75 -11.70 41.86 8.38
N ARG A 76 -13.02 41.82 8.13
CA ARG A 76 -13.79 40.56 8.00
C ARG A 76 -13.23 39.62 6.94
N TRP A 77 -12.83 40.14 5.78
CA TRP A 77 -12.23 39.33 4.71
C TRP A 77 -10.95 38.61 5.12
N MET A 78 -10.10 39.24 5.94
CA MET A 78 -8.86 38.61 6.44
C MET A 78 -9.15 37.48 7.43
N ARG A 79 -10.22 37.63 8.23
CA ARG A 79 -10.69 36.57 9.13
C ARG A 79 -11.25 35.37 8.36
N LEU A 80 -11.98 35.62 7.29
CA LEU A 80 -12.47 34.55 6.40
C LEU A 80 -11.30 33.79 5.77
N THR A 81 -10.28 34.48 5.27
CA THR A 81 -9.08 33.81 4.74
C THR A 81 -8.34 33.00 5.82
N ALA A 82 -8.25 33.51 7.05
CA ALA A 82 -7.63 32.78 8.15
C ALA A 82 -8.31 31.42 8.41
N VAL A 83 -9.65 31.39 8.40
CA VAL A 83 -10.42 30.15 8.57
C VAL A 83 -10.36 29.27 7.33
N ALA A 84 -10.32 29.87 6.14
CA ALA A 84 -10.27 29.13 4.88
C ALA A 84 -8.95 28.37 4.68
N ILE A 85 -7.81 28.90 5.14
CA ILE A 85 -6.49 28.28 4.91
C ILE A 85 -6.41 26.83 5.45
N PRO A 86 -6.71 26.55 6.74
CA PRO A 86 -6.70 25.16 7.25
C PRO A 86 -7.74 24.26 6.56
N ALA A 87 -8.92 24.80 6.24
CA ALA A 87 -9.96 24.03 5.55
C ALA A 87 -9.53 23.63 4.13
N LEU A 88 -8.96 24.57 3.37
CA LEU A 88 -8.41 24.32 2.04
C LEU A 88 -7.23 23.37 2.07
N MET A 89 -6.40 23.41 3.11
CA MET A 89 -5.33 22.44 3.32
C MET A 89 -5.88 21.02 3.48
N LEU A 90 -6.91 20.83 4.30
CA LEU A 90 -7.55 19.51 4.49
C LEU A 90 -8.22 19.01 3.20
N ILE A 91 -8.92 19.89 2.48
CA ILE A 91 -9.51 19.57 1.17
C ILE A 91 -8.40 19.19 0.18
N GLY A 92 -7.29 19.94 0.18
CA GLY A 92 -6.12 19.64 -0.65
C GLY A 92 -5.50 18.28 -0.33
N MET A 93 -5.29 17.97 0.95
CA MET A 93 -4.80 16.66 1.39
C MET A 93 -5.72 15.55 0.92
N PHE A 94 -7.02 15.65 1.19
CA PHE A 94 -8.02 14.68 0.76
C PHE A 94 -8.01 14.46 -0.77
N ALA A 95 -7.89 15.54 -1.54
CA ALA A 95 -7.87 15.46 -3.00
C ALA A 95 -6.60 14.80 -3.56
N VAL A 96 -5.45 14.97 -2.90
CA VAL A 96 -4.18 14.38 -3.34
C VAL A 96 -3.95 12.97 -2.80
N THR A 97 -4.66 12.54 -1.75
CA THR A 97 -4.52 11.19 -1.18
C THR A 97 -4.74 10.08 -2.22
N PRO A 98 -5.81 10.09 -3.04
CA PRO A 98 -6.01 9.06 -4.08
C PRO A 98 -4.88 9.02 -5.11
N LEU A 99 -4.36 10.19 -5.49
CA LEU A 99 -3.26 10.30 -6.45
C LEU A 99 -1.96 9.73 -5.87
N ALA A 100 -1.65 10.07 -4.62
CA ALA A 100 -0.47 9.57 -3.92
C ALA A 100 -0.53 8.05 -3.73
N LEU A 101 -1.68 7.53 -3.32
CA LEU A 101 -1.91 6.09 -3.18
C LEU A 101 -1.84 5.38 -4.54
N GLY A 102 -2.40 5.97 -5.61
CA GLY A 102 -2.29 5.47 -6.97
C GLY A 102 -0.85 5.37 -7.46
N GLN A 103 -0.03 6.39 -7.20
CA GLN A 103 1.40 6.35 -7.54
C GLN A 103 2.14 5.25 -6.74
N ARG A 104 1.81 5.06 -5.45
CA ARG A 104 2.36 3.96 -4.66
C ARG A 104 1.94 2.61 -5.24
N PHE A 105 0.67 2.49 -5.64
CA PHE A 105 0.13 1.29 -6.28
C PHE A 105 0.93 0.92 -7.53
N GLU A 106 1.12 1.86 -8.45
CA GLU A 106 1.85 1.62 -9.70
C GLU A 106 3.34 1.31 -9.50
N THR A 107 3.96 1.82 -8.42
CA THR A 107 5.40 1.67 -8.20
C THR A 107 5.78 0.47 -7.33
N GLN A 108 4.90 0.02 -6.43
CA GLN A 108 5.18 -1.08 -5.50
C GLN A 108 4.47 -2.38 -5.83
N TYR A 109 3.43 -2.34 -6.66
CA TYR A 109 2.62 -3.52 -6.94
C TYR A 109 2.59 -3.88 -8.42
N VAL A 110 2.79 -5.16 -8.67
CA VAL A 110 2.64 -5.77 -9.99
C VAL A 110 1.41 -6.68 -9.99
N SER A 111 0.73 -6.74 -11.14
CA SER A 111 -0.45 -7.58 -11.34
C SER A 111 -0.13 -9.07 -11.47
N SER A 112 1.15 -9.42 -11.52
CA SER A 112 1.63 -10.80 -11.60
C SER A 112 2.83 -10.97 -10.66
N PRO A 113 2.89 -12.08 -9.91
CA PRO A 113 4.00 -12.36 -9.01
C PRO A 113 5.31 -12.53 -9.78
N GLN A 114 6.37 -11.89 -9.29
CA GLN A 114 7.70 -11.91 -9.93
C GLN A 114 8.72 -12.64 -9.07
N CYS A 115 9.09 -13.86 -9.46
CA CYS A 115 10.23 -14.63 -8.94
C CYS A 115 11.58 -14.14 -9.45
N VAL A 116 11.56 -13.40 -10.55
CA VAL A 116 12.72 -12.94 -11.29
C VAL A 116 12.81 -11.43 -11.20
N THR A 117 13.92 -10.91 -10.66
CA THR A 117 14.23 -9.48 -10.71
C THR A 117 15.03 -9.19 -11.97
N GLU A 118 14.45 -8.45 -12.92
CA GLU A 118 15.20 -8.00 -14.10
C GLU A 118 16.36 -7.09 -13.70
N GLY A 119 17.57 -7.36 -14.21
CA GLY A 119 18.75 -6.50 -14.02
C GLY A 119 19.71 -6.90 -12.88
N THR A 120 19.46 -7.99 -12.15
CA THR A 120 20.45 -8.54 -11.22
C THR A 120 21.40 -9.51 -11.93
N ALA A 121 22.70 -9.37 -11.68
CA ALA A 121 23.75 -10.20 -12.29
C ALA A 121 23.91 -11.57 -11.62
N GLU A 122 23.03 -11.93 -10.67
CA GLU A 122 23.13 -13.18 -9.94
C GLU A 122 22.67 -14.36 -10.82
N PRO A 123 23.40 -15.49 -10.81
CA PRO A 123 22.96 -16.68 -11.53
C PRO A 123 21.64 -17.15 -10.95
N MET A 124 20.55 -16.90 -11.69
CA MET A 124 19.21 -17.26 -11.22
C MET A 124 19.09 -18.78 -11.05
N ALA A 125 18.53 -19.21 -9.93
CA ALA A 125 18.23 -20.61 -9.70
C ALA A 125 17.23 -21.11 -10.75
N SER A 126 17.40 -22.36 -11.22
CA SER A 126 16.44 -23.02 -12.10
C SER A 126 15.03 -23.04 -11.50
N ALA A 127 14.94 -23.14 -10.17
CA ALA A 127 13.71 -23.10 -9.40
C ALA A 127 12.92 -21.78 -9.57
N ASP A 128 13.60 -20.62 -9.60
CA ASP A 128 12.93 -19.33 -9.79
C ASP A 128 12.32 -19.19 -11.17
N ARG A 129 13.02 -19.67 -12.22
CA ARG A 129 12.47 -19.68 -13.59
C ARG A 129 11.29 -20.63 -13.72
N ALA A 130 11.39 -21.81 -13.11
CA ALA A 130 10.31 -22.79 -13.12
C ALA A 130 9.07 -22.26 -12.38
N ALA A 131 9.27 -21.60 -11.23
CA ALA A 131 8.19 -20.97 -10.48
C ALA A 131 7.57 -19.78 -11.24
N GLN A 132 8.38 -18.96 -11.90
CA GLN A 132 7.87 -17.87 -12.74
C GLN A 132 6.98 -18.41 -13.87
N GLN A 133 7.38 -19.49 -14.53
CA GLN A 133 6.55 -20.11 -15.58
C GLN A 133 5.22 -20.64 -15.05
N VAL A 134 5.17 -21.10 -13.80
CA VAL A 134 3.91 -21.52 -13.15
C VAL A 134 3.03 -20.31 -12.93
N PHE A 135 3.57 -19.22 -12.39
CA PHE A 135 2.84 -17.98 -12.20
C PHE A 135 2.33 -17.40 -13.53
N ASP A 136 3.17 -17.34 -14.56
CA ASP A 136 2.77 -16.84 -15.87
C ASP A 136 1.69 -17.72 -16.56
N SER A 137 1.46 -18.95 -16.08
CA SER A 137 0.49 -19.88 -16.66
C SER A 137 -0.96 -19.66 -16.22
N ILE A 138 -1.20 -18.85 -15.18
CA ILE A 138 -2.53 -18.61 -14.63
C ILE A 138 -2.76 -17.12 -14.33
N SER A 139 -4.02 -16.69 -14.33
CA SER A 139 -4.32 -15.32 -13.90
C SER A 139 -4.30 -15.20 -12.38
N HIS A 140 -3.74 -14.11 -11.88
CA HIS A 140 -3.63 -13.84 -10.46
C HIS A 140 -4.63 -12.78 -10.00
N VAL A 141 -5.00 -12.86 -8.72
CA VAL A 141 -5.82 -11.86 -8.04
C VAL A 141 -4.97 -11.07 -7.05
N GLY A 142 -5.25 -9.79 -6.96
CA GLY A 142 -4.59 -8.89 -6.02
C GLY A 142 -3.36 -8.23 -6.60
N GLN A 143 -2.64 -7.58 -5.69
CA GLN A 143 -1.52 -6.70 -5.96
C GLN A 143 -0.31 -7.31 -5.26
N PHE A 144 0.68 -7.77 -6.04
CA PHE A 144 1.87 -8.43 -5.51
C PHE A 144 2.93 -7.39 -5.22
N SER A 145 3.46 -7.38 -4.00
CA SER A 145 4.61 -6.54 -3.71
C SER A 145 5.85 -7.08 -4.44
N GLY A 146 6.81 -6.21 -4.74
CA GLY A 146 8.14 -6.63 -5.21
C GLY A 146 8.95 -7.46 -4.20
N GLY A 147 8.38 -7.78 -3.03
CA GLY A 147 8.96 -8.61 -1.99
C GLY A 147 8.53 -10.07 -2.10
N GLY A 148 9.42 -10.98 -1.69
CA GLY A 148 9.21 -12.42 -1.84
C GLY A 148 10.37 -13.22 -1.30
N MET A 149 10.16 -14.52 -1.09
CA MET A 149 11.25 -15.45 -0.82
C MET A 149 11.44 -16.37 -2.02
N SER A 150 12.67 -16.44 -2.49
CA SER A 150 13.11 -17.37 -3.53
C SER A 150 14.09 -18.36 -2.89
N GLY A 151 13.92 -19.64 -3.19
CA GLY A 151 14.73 -20.71 -2.62
C GLY A 151 14.90 -21.87 -3.59
N VAL A 152 15.68 -22.87 -3.17
CA VAL A 152 16.05 -24.01 -4.02
C VAL A 152 14.83 -24.81 -4.50
N GLY A 153 13.74 -24.81 -3.73
CA GLY A 153 12.51 -25.56 -4.05
C GLY A 153 11.38 -24.75 -4.70
N GLY A 154 11.52 -23.43 -4.84
CA GLY A 154 10.46 -22.59 -5.41
C GLY A 154 10.45 -21.16 -4.90
N CYS A 155 9.32 -20.48 -5.12
CA CYS A 155 9.18 -19.04 -4.96
C CYS A 155 7.85 -18.70 -4.29
N THR A 156 7.91 -17.97 -3.18
CA THR A 156 6.76 -17.47 -2.41
C THR A 156 6.54 -15.99 -2.69
N ARG A 157 5.30 -15.59 -2.96
CA ARG A 157 4.91 -14.19 -3.13
C ARG A 157 3.66 -13.86 -2.32
N TRP A 158 3.62 -12.63 -1.81
CA TRP A 158 2.50 -12.10 -1.05
C TRP A 158 1.72 -11.11 -1.90
N PHE A 159 0.41 -11.08 -1.71
CA PHE A 159 -0.46 -10.12 -2.38
C PHE A 159 -1.45 -9.49 -1.42
N LYS A 160 -1.85 -8.26 -1.76
CA LYS A 160 -2.95 -7.55 -1.13
C LYS A 160 -4.17 -7.54 -2.05
N LEU A 161 -5.37 -7.54 -1.48
CA LEU A 161 -6.61 -7.40 -2.22
C LEU A 161 -7.11 -5.95 -2.13
N SER A 162 -7.65 -5.44 -3.23
CA SER A 162 -8.31 -4.13 -3.30
C SER A 162 -9.84 -4.21 -3.14
N GLY A 163 -10.36 -5.36 -2.72
CA GLY A 163 -11.80 -5.61 -2.53
C GLY A 163 -12.09 -7.04 -2.06
N ASP A 164 -13.37 -7.34 -1.88
CA ASP A 164 -13.85 -8.64 -1.40
C ASP A 164 -13.86 -9.66 -2.54
N VAL A 165 -12.68 -10.23 -2.84
CA VAL A 165 -12.55 -11.34 -3.78
C VAL A 165 -12.35 -12.65 -3.01
N ASP A 166 -13.13 -13.67 -3.35
CA ASP A 166 -12.87 -15.03 -2.88
C ASP A 166 -11.62 -15.58 -3.58
N VAL A 167 -10.49 -15.46 -2.90
CA VAL A 167 -9.17 -15.87 -3.37
C VAL A 167 -9.14 -17.34 -3.75
N LEU A 168 -9.66 -18.22 -2.89
CA LEU A 168 -9.59 -19.67 -3.11
C LEU A 168 -10.48 -20.06 -4.28
N GLN A 169 -11.68 -19.48 -4.39
CA GLN A 169 -12.54 -19.70 -5.54
C GLN A 169 -11.87 -19.24 -6.85
N HIS A 170 -11.22 -18.07 -6.86
CA HIS A 170 -10.48 -17.58 -8.03
C HIS A 170 -9.39 -18.57 -8.44
N TYR A 171 -8.50 -18.95 -7.53
CA TYR A 171 -7.40 -19.85 -7.86
C TYR A 171 -7.87 -21.27 -8.20
N ARG A 172 -8.90 -21.79 -7.53
CA ARG A 172 -9.52 -23.08 -7.87
C ARG A 172 -9.98 -23.08 -9.33
N ALA A 173 -10.65 -22.01 -9.77
CA ALA A 173 -11.12 -21.89 -11.15
C ALA A 173 -9.95 -21.78 -12.14
N GLN A 174 -8.96 -20.95 -11.85
CA GLN A 174 -7.80 -20.72 -12.74
C GLN A 174 -6.92 -21.96 -12.89
N LEU A 175 -6.60 -22.64 -11.78
CA LEU A 175 -5.81 -23.86 -11.76
C LEU A 175 -6.52 -24.98 -12.53
N THR A 176 -7.81 -25.17 -12.28
CA THR A 176 -8.62 -26.17 -13.01
C THR A 176 -8.66 -25.87 -14.50
N ALA A 177 -8.86 -24.61 -14.89
CA ALA A 177 -8.87 -24.19 -16.30
C ALA A 177 -7.51 -24.40 -16.99
N ALA A 178 -6.40 -24.24 -16.27
CA ALA A 178 -5.05 -24.51 -16.75
C ALA A 178 -4.64 -26.00 -16.66
N GLY A 179 -5.56 -26.89 -16.29
CA GLY A 179 -5.33 -28.34 -16.23
C GLY A 179 -4.57 -28.82 -14.99
N TRP A 180 -4.39 -27.98 -13.99
CA TRP A 180 -3.83 -28.37 -12.69
C TRP A 180 -4.82 -29.23 -11.92
N LYS A 181 -4.30 -30.23 -11.21
CA LYS A 181 -5.10 -31.08 -10.33
C LYS A 181 -5.03 -30.54 -8.91
N VAL A 182 -6.15 -30.06 -8.38
CA VAL A 182 -6.26 -29.70 -6.96
C VAL A 182 -6.17 -30.97 -6.11
N VAL A 183 -5.28 -30.98 -5.13
CA VAL A 183 -5.00 -32.13 -4.25
C VAL A 183 -5.33 -31.83 -2.78
N GLU A 184 -5.40 -30.55 -2.39
CA GLU A 184 -5.80 -30.11 -1.06
C GLU A 184 -6.66 -28.84 -1.19
N ASP A 185 -7.73 -28.76 -0.42
CA ASP A 185 -8.63 -27.61 -0.35
C ASP A 185 -9.42 -27.67 0.97
N ASP A 186 -8.99 -26.90 1.97
CA ASP A 186 -9.57 -26.93 3.32
C ASP A 186 -10.40 -25.69 3.65
N GLY A 187 -10.63 -24.80 2.67
CA GLY A 187 -11.33 -23.52 2.83
C GLY A 187 -10.45 -22.36 3.30
N HIS A 188 -9.18 -22.58 3.63
CA HIS A 188 -8.18 -21.54 3.93
C HIS A 188 -6.87 -21.71 3.15
N HIS A 189 -6.65 -22.91 2.63
CA HIS A 189 -5.49 -23.35 1.90
C HIS A 189 -5.93 -24.18 0.68
N LEU A 190 -5.27 -23.96 -0.45
CA LEU A 190 -5.48 -24.71 -1.70
C LEU A 190 -4.13 -25.11 -2.29
N ARG A 191 -3.98 -26.40 -2.61
CA ARG A 191 -2.80 -27.00 -3.24
C ARG A 191 -3.16 -27.69 -4.54
N ALA A 192 -2.39 -27.46 -5.59
CA ALA A 192 -2.57 -28.10 -6.88
C ALA A 192 -1.25 -28.54 -7.53
N HIS A 193 -1.29 -29.63 -8.30
CA HIS A 193 -0.12 -30.20 -8.99
C HIS A 193 -0.29 -30.27 -10.50
N LEU A 194 0.81 -30.10 -11.23
CA LEU A 194 0.87 -30.27 -12.69
C LEU A 194 2.29 -30.64 -13.17
N TYR A 195 2.45 -31.87 -13.68
CA TYR A 195 3.71 -32.38 -14.27
C TYR A 195 4.95 -32.19 -13.36
N GLY A 196 4.90 -32.67 -12.11
CA GLY A 196 6.03 -32.55 -11.18
C GLY A 196 6.16 -31.16 -10.54
N ARG A 197 5.16 -30.31 -10.70
CA ARG A 197 5.11 -28.95 -10.13
C ARG A 197 3.97 -28.84 -9.14
N ALA A 198 4.15 -28.00 -8.14
CA ALA A 198 3.14 -27.67 -7.14
C ALA A 198 2.88 -26.16 -7.11
N PHE A 199 1.64 -25.82 -6.77
CA PHE A 199 1.16 -24.48 -6.57
C PHE A 199 0.27 -24.43 -5.33
N ASP A 200 0.58 -23.53 -4.41
CA ASP A 200 -0.11 -23.39 -3.13
C ASP A 200 -0.63 -21.97 -2.94
N VAL A 201 -1.81 -21.86 -2.35
CA VAL A 201 -2.48 -20.59 -2.02
C VAL A 201 -2.99 -20.65 -0.59
N MET A 202 -2.68 -19.64 0.20
CA MET A 202 -3.22 -19.45 1.54
C MET A 202 -3.86 -18.07 1.66
N THR A 203 -5.07 -18.01 2.21
CA THR A 203 -5.77 -16.74 2.45
C THR A 203 -5.25 -16.04 3.70
N CYS A 204 -5.07 -14.72 3.62
CA CYS A 204 -4.70 -13.87 4.75
C CYS A 204 -5.72 -12.72 4.91
N PRO A 205 -5.82 -12.11 6.10
CA PRO A 205 -6.55 -10.84 6.23
C PRO A 205 -6.06 -9.83 5.18
N ARG A 206 -6.98 -9.27 4.39
CA ARG A 206 -6.71 -8.30 3.30
C ARG A 206 -5.82 -8.80 2.14
N GLY A 207 -5.59 -10.10 2.00
CA GLY A 207 -4.64 -10.60 1.02
C GLY A 207 -4.45 -12.11 1.00
N GLY A 208 -3.22 -12.53 0.69
CA GLY A 208 -2.83 -13.93 0.76
C GLY A 208 -1.39 -14.17 0.38
N VAL A 209 -1.03 -15.45 0.41
CA VAL A 209 0.29 -15.95 0.03
C VAL A 209 0.10 -16.96 -1.08
N ILE A 210 0.93 -16.89 -2.10
CA ILE A 210 1.07 -17.94 -3.09
C ILE A 210 2.49 -18.48 -3.13
N TRP A 211 2.62 -19.75 -3.46
CA TRP A 211 3.91 -20.39 -3.71
C TRP A 211 3.83 -21.26 -4.96
N ALA A 212 4.91 -21.28 -5.72
CA ALA A 212 5.09 -22.20 -6.84
C ALA A 212 6.47 -22.85 -6.77
N GLY A 213 6.52 -24.15 -7.07
CA GLY A 213 7.76 -24.92 -6.98
C GLY A 213 7.62 -26.35 -7.49
N ASN A 214 8.58 -27.19 -7.11
CA ASN A 214 8.57 -28.62 -7.40
C ASN A 214 7.62 -29.35 -6.43
N ASP A 215 6.89 -30.36 -6.89
CA ASP A 215 5.99 -31.14 -6.01
C ASP A 215 6.74 -31.99 -4.96
N GLY A 216 8.00 -32.32 -5.23
CA GLY A 216 8.91 -33.01 -4.31
C GLY A 216 9.52 -32.11 -3.23
N ASP A 217 9.41 -30.79 -3.38
CA ASP A 217 9.91 -29.83 -2.40
C ASP A 217 8.76 -29.35 -1.50
N PRO A 218 8.98 -29.28 -0.17
CA PRO A 218 7.98 -28.70 0.70
C PRO A 218 7.83 -27.22 0.37
N SER A 219 6.60 -26.78 0.16
CA SER A 219 6.25 -25.37 0.21
C SER A 219 6.76 -24.77 1.51
N TYR A 220 7.43 -23.62 1.44
CA TYR A 220 7.83 -22.94 2.67
C TYR A 220 6.58 -22.66 3.52
N GLY A 221 6.50 -23.27 4.71
CA GLY A 221 5.32 -23.21 5.58
C GLY A 221 4.59 -24.53 5.79
N GLN A 222 4.93 -25.61 5.06
CA GLN A 222 4.43 -26.96 5.34
C GLN A 222 5.59 -27.93 5.60
N GLY A 223 5.78 -28.34 6.86
CA GLY A 223 6.62 -29.51 7.17
C GLY A 223 7.86 -29.31 8.05
N ARG A 224 7.94 -28.25 8.87
CA ARG A 224 8.79 -28.27 10.08
C ARG A 224 7.92 -27.97 11.29
N SER A 225 7.79 -28.96 12.19
CA SER A 225 7.02 -28.87 13.44
C SER A 225 7.40 -27.70 14.35
N GLY A 226 8.53 -27.01 14.09
CA GLY A 226 8.96 -25.80 14.79
C GLY A 226 8.45 -24.46 14.23
N LEU A 227 7.68 -24.45 13.13
CA LEU A 227 7.15 -23.23 12.49
C LEU A 227 5.61 -23.24 12.36
N VAL A 228 4.95 -24.27 12.89
CA VAL A 228 3.50 -24.26 13.09
C VAL A 228 3.17 -23.17 14.12
N GLY A 229 2.58 -22.06 13.66
CA GLY A 229 2.23 -20.92 14.52
C GLY A 229 3.12 -19.68 14.38
N THR A 230 4.13 -19.66 13.50
CA THR A 230 4.85 -18.43 13.14
C THR A 230 4.28 -17.84 11.86
N GLU A 231 3.17 -17.12 11.99
CA GLU A 231 2.76 -15.96 11.17
C GLU A 231 3.08 -16.05 9.65
N ILE A 232 2.34 -16.88 8.92
CA ILE A 232 2.47 -16.99 7.45
C ILE A 232 1.87 -15.76 6.72
N CYS A 233 1.01 -15.01 7.41
CA CYS A 233 0.50 -13.72 6.94
C CYS A 233 1.36 -12.60 7.54
N PRO A 234 2.09 -11.80 6.73
CA PRO A 234 2.74 -10.60 7.21
C PRO A 234 1.71 -9.73 7.95
N HIS A 235 2.06 -9.23 9.14
CA HIS A 235 1.21 -8.31 9.92
C HIS A 235 0.88 -7.01 9.16
N ASP A 236 1.68 -6.69 8.14
CA ASP A 236 1.59 -5.46 7.36
C ASP A 236 0.87 -5.64 6.00
N LEU A 237 0.18 -6.77 5.76
CA LEU A 237 -0.71 -6.97 4.60
C LEU A 237 -1.96 -6.12 4.70
#